data_AF-D2BRJ0-F1
#
_entry.id   AF-D2BRJ0-F1
#
_cell.length_a   1.000
_cell.length_b   1.000
_cell.length_c   1.000
_cell.angle_alpha   90.00
_cell.angle_beta   90.00
_cell.angle_gamma   90.00
#
_symmetry.space_group_name_H-M   'P 1'
#
loop_
_entity.id
_entity.type
_entity.pdbx_description
1 polymer ?
#
loop_
_entity_poly.entity_id
_entity_poly.type
_entity_poly.pdbx_seq_one_letter_code
_entity_poly.pdbx_strand_id
1 'polypeptide(L)'
;MSVQIVRLDALPAALAALIAESQQQGFRFLCRLQAEFQSGANDFRLPGEGLFAAFEADRLVAIGGVNQQAGMAHIGRLRRFYVAADHRRQGVGRELLTVIEQAAASYFRELYLFTDTLEAAQFYQRQGYVPVSLPDVSHRKTLAGVSS
;
A
#
# COMPACT_ATOMS: atom_id res chain seq x y z
N MET A 1 20.44 5.87 1.38
CA MET A 1 19.38 6.02 2.39
C MET A 1 18.84 4.63 2.65
N SER A 2 18.86 4.19 3.92
CA SER A 2 18.30 2.89 4.31
C SER A 2 16.99 3.13 5.02
N VAL A 3 15.90 2.66 4.44
CA VAL A 3 14.60 2.65 5.12
C VAL A 3 14.40 1.31 5.82
N GLN A 4 13.70 1.32 6.95
CA GLN A 4 13.24 0.11 7.62
C GLN A 4 11.75 -0.06 7.34
N ILE A 5 11.36 -1.21 6.79
CA ILE A 5 9.95 -1.54 6.58
C ILE A 5 9.45 -2.36 7.76
N VAL A 6 8.35 -1.92 8.35
CA VAL A 6 7.70 -2.59 9.48
C VAL A 6 6.22 -2.85 9.18
N ARG A 7 5.71 -3.98 9.65
CA ARG A 7 4.27 -4.22 9.74
C ARG A 7 3.72 -3.44 10.93
N LEU A 8 2.56 -2.80 10.75
CA LEU A 8 1.92 -1.97 11.76
C LEU A 8 0.75 -2.72 12.41
N ASP A 9 0.84 -2.91 13.71
CA ASP A 9 -0.30 -3.36 14.54
C ASP A 9 -1.06 -2.18 15.15
N ALA A 10 -0.45 -0.99 15.17
CA ALA A 10 -1.04 0.28 15.59
C ALA A 10 -0.51 1.42 14.71
N LEU A 11 -1.28 2.51 14.60
CA LEU A 11 -0.84 3.68 13.84
C LEU A 11 0.25 4.45 14.60
N PRO A 12 1.41 4.73 13.97
CA PRO A 12 2.45 5.53 14.60
C PRO A 12 2.03 7.00 14.69
N ALA A 13 2.45 7.69 15.74
CA ALA A 13 2.22 9.14 15.87
C ALA A 13 2.79 9.93 14.68
N ALA A 14 3.91 9.45 14.10
CA ALA A 14 4.54 10.01 12.91
C ALA A 14 3.62 10.05 11.66
N LEU A 15 2.52 9.29 11.64
CA LEU A 15 1.55 9.32 10.54
C LEU A 15 0.93 10.71 10.33
N ALA A 16 0.77 11.50 11.39
CA ALA A 16 0.18 12.83 11.30
C ALA A 16 0.91 13.75 10.32
N ALA A 17 2.25 13.72 10.32
CA ALA A 17 3.07 14.50 9.40
C ALA A 17 2.88 14.06 7.93
N LEU A 18 2.84 12.74 7.69
CA LEU A 18 2.63 12.19 6.36
C LEU A 18 1.21 12.48 5.83
N ILE A 19 0.19 12.49 6.71
CA ILE A 19 -1.18 12.93 6.37
C ILE A 19 -1.19 14.39 5.94
N ALA A 20 -0.55 15.28 6.70
CA ALA A 20 -0.51 16.70 6.38
C ALA A 20 0.16 16.95 5.02
N GLU A 21 1.29 16.29 4.77
CA GLU A 21 1.98 16.36 3.47
C GLU A 21 1.11 15.80 2.34
N SER A 22 0.48 14.63 2.53
CA SER A 22 -0.36 14.02 1.49
C SER A 22 -1.52 14.93 1.11
N GLN A 23 -2.14 15.61 2.08
CA GLN A 23 -3.21 16.56 1.84
C GLN A 23 -2.75 17.80 1.07
N GLN A 24 -1.58 18.35 1.39
CA GLN A 24 -0.97 19.44 0.62
C GLN A 24 -0.72 19.04 -0.84
N GLN A 25 -0.42 17.76 -1.07
CA GLN A 25 -0.24 17.15 -2.39
C GLN A 25 -1.58 16.74 -3.06
N GLY A 26 -2.74 17.05 -2.46
CA GLY A 26 -4.07 16.74 -2.99
C GLY A 26 -4.61 15.35 -2.64
N PHE A 27 -3.86 14.54 -1.88
CA PHE A 27 -4.24 13.18 -1.50
C PHE A 27 -4.84 13.12 -0.10
N ARG A 28 -6.15 12.83 -0.03
CA ARG A 28 -6.90 12.74 1.25
C ARG A 28 -7.03 11.33 1.81
N PHE A 29 -6.56 10.32 1.08
CA PHE A 29 -6.82 8.92 1.44
C PHE A 29 -6.08 8.46 2.70
N LEU A 30 -5.01 9.12 3.13
CA LEU A 30 -4.35 8.82 4.41
C LEU A 30 -5.14 9.30 5.63
N CYS A 31 -5.90 10.40 5.51
CA CYS A 31 -6.86 10.79 6.55
C CYS A 31 -7.95 9.72 6.70
N ARG A 32 -8.42 9.17 5.57
CA ARG A 32 -9.37 8.06 5.57
C ARG A 32 -8.77 6.77 6.17
N LEU A 33 -7.49 6.46 5.89
CA LEU A 33 -6.76 5.37 6.55
C LEU A 33 -6.82 5.53 8.08
N GLN A 34 -6.46 6.71 8.59
CA GLN A 34 -6.46 6.96 10.04
C GLN A 34 -7.84 6.76 10.67
N ALA A 35 -8.87 7.35 10.08
CA ALA A 35 -10.24 7.24 10.58
C ALA A 35 -10.77 5.79 10.55
N GLU A 36 -10.55 5.07 9.44
CA GLU A 36 -10.99 3.67 9.29
C GLU A 36 -10.29 2.75 10.28
N PHE A 37 -8.99 2.94 10.52
CA PHE A 37 -8.23 2.14 11.47
C PHE A 37 -8.65 2.41 12.91
N GLN A 38 -8.83 3.69 13.29
CA GLN A 38 -9.24 4.07 14.64
C GLN A 38 -10.65 3.62 15.01
N SER A 39 -11.56 3.62 14.03
CA SER A 39 -12.93 3.13 14.20
C SER A 39 -13.06 1.61 14.13
N GLY A 40 -12.01 0.90 13.70
CA GLY A 40 -12.06 -0.54 13.42
C GLY A 40 -12.83 -0.91 12.15
N ALA A 41 -13.30 0.07 11.36
CA ALA A 41 -13.97 -0.19 10.09
C ALA A 41 -13.03 -0.88 9.08
N ASN A 42 -11.73 -0.62 9.19
CA ASN A 42 -10.67 -1.36 8.51
C ASN A 42 -9.34 -1.17 9.25
N ASP A 43 -8.91 -2.21 9.97
CA ASP A 43 -7.67 -2.25 10.74
C ASP A 43 -6.59 -3.15 10.09
N PHE A 44 -6.86 -3.68 8.89
CA PHE A 44 -5.96 -4.57 8.13
C PHE A 44 -5.61 -5.88 8.87
N ARG A 45 -6.53 -6.42 9.66
CA ARG A 45 -6.30 -7.62 10.49
C ARG A 45 -7.00 -8.89 10.00
N LEU A 46 -7.77 -8.85 8.91
CA LEU A 46 -8.34 -10.08 8.37
C LEU A 46 -7.23 -10.97 7.76
N PRO A 47 -7.49 -12.27 7.53
CA PRO A 47 -6.52 -13.16 6.90
C PRO A 47 -6.00 -12.60 5.56
N GLY A 48 -4.67 -12.63 5.40
CA GLY A 48 -3.96 -12.08 4.24
C GLY A 48 -3.74 -10.56 4.28
N GLU A 49 -4.41 -9.82 5.15
CA GLU A 49 -4.29 -8.37 5.22
C GLU A 49 -3.03 -7.91 5.98
N GLY A 50 -2.65 -6.66 5.74
CA GLY A 50 -1.61 -6.00 6.51
C GLY A 50 -1.43 -4.54 6.12
N LEU A 51 -1.00 -3.73 7.10
CA LEU A 51 -0.56 -2.36 6.93
C LEU A 51 0.94 -2.28 7.21
N PHE A 52 1.67 -1.57 6.37
CA PHE A 52 3.13 -1.50 6.40
C PHE A 52 3.60 -0.07 6.26
N ALA A 53 4.71 0.24 6.91
CA ALA A 53 5.32 1.56 6.92
C ALA A 53 6.81 1.45 6.63
N ALA A 54 7.35 2.43 5.90
CA ALA A 54 8.78 2.62 5.74
C ALA A 54 9.23 3.80 6.60
N PHE A 55 10.25 3.58 7.42
CA PHE A 55 10.85 4.58 8.29
C PHE A 55 12.28 4.89 7.87
N GLU A 56 12.64 6.17 7.85
CA GLU A 56 14.03 6.61 7.86
C GLU A 56 14.30 7.23 9.24
N ALA A 57 15.09 6.54 10.07
CA ALA A 57 15.17 6.82 11.51
C ALA A 57 13.75 6.89 12.13
N ASP A 58 13.39 8.01 12.74
CA ASP A 58 12.06 8.21 13.36
C ASP A 58 11.01 8.78 12.39
N ARG A 59 11.40 9.11 11.15
CA ARG A 59 10.50 9.70 10.16
C ARG A 59 9.77 8.61 9.39
N LEU A 60 8.43 8.65 9.42
CA LEU A 60 7.59 7.87 8.52
C LEU A 60 7.65 8.48 7.11
N VAL A 61 8.25 7.75 6.16
CA VAL A 61 8.48 8.24 4.78
C VAL A 61 7.60 7.54 3.74
N ALA A 62 7.02 6.39 4.07
CA ALA A 62 6.00 5.76 3.24
C ALA A 62 5.05 4.89 4.07
N ILE A 63 3.86 4.66 3.54
CA ILE A 63 2.85 3.77 4.13
C ILE A 63 2.06 3.10 3.01
N GLY A 64 1.61 1.87 3.23
CA GLY A 64 0.79 1.13 2.28
C GLY A 64 0.23 -0.13 2.91
N GLY A 65 -0.91 -0.60 2.43
CA GLY A 65 -1.52 -1.80 2.95
C GLY A 65 -2.23 -2.62 1.89
N VAL A 66 -2.59 -3.83 2.28
CA VAL A 66 -3.35 -4.78 1.48
C VAL A 66 -4.56 -5.25 2.29
N ASN A 67 -5.75 -5.18 1.69
CA ASN A 67 -6.97 -5.76 2.22
C ASN A 67 -7.45 -6.92 1.34
N GLN A 68 -8.44 -7.67 1.79
CA GLN A 68 -9.19 -8.55 0.89
C GLN A 68 -9.98 -7.72 -0.14
N GLN A 69 -10.03 -8.17 -1.39
CA GLN A 69 -10.92 -7.60 -2.40
C GLN A 69 -12.35 -8.11 -2.14
N ALA A 70 -13.28 -7.19 -1.89
CA ALA A 70 -14.65 -7.54 -1.53
C ALA A 70 -15.31 -8.45 -2.59
N GLY A 71 -15.88 -9.56 -2.13
CA GLY A 71 -16.55 -10.54 -3.00
C GLY A 71 -15.63 -11.43 -3.84
N MET A 72 -14.30 -11.35 -3.67
CA MET A 72 -13.35 -12.12 -4.47
C MET A 72 -12.34 -12.88 -3.59
N ALA A 73 -12.53 -14.20 -3.47
CA ALA A 73 -11.63 -15.05 -2.71
C ALA A 73 -10.21 -15.03 -3.31
N HIS A 74 -9.19 -15.02 -2.43
CA HIS A 74 -7.77 -15.02 -2.81
C HIS A 74 -7.31 -13.85 -3.69
N ILE A 75 -8.06 -12.75 -3.74
CA ILE A 75 -7.63 -11.50 -4.36
C ILE A 75 -7.43 -10.45 -3.27
N GLY A 76 -6.24 -9.86 -3.23
CA GLY A 76 -5.91 -8.74 -2.37
C GLY A 76 -6.12 -7.41 -3.09
N ARG A 77 -6.38 -6.35 -2.33
CA ARG A 77 -6.46 -4.97 -2.82
C ARG A 77 -5.35 -4.15 -2.17
N LEU A 78 -4.35 -3.76 -2.95
CA LEU A 78 -3.36 -2.78 -2.53
C LEU A 78 -4.04 -1.41 -2.41
N ARG A 79 -3.88 -0.75 -1.26
CA ARG A 79 -4.50 0.55 -0.99
C ARG A 79 -3.73 1.35 0.05
N ARG A 80 -4.11 2.62 0.14
CA ARG A 80 -3.51 3.61 1.07
C ARG A 80 -1.99 3.73 0.89
N PHE A 81 -1.52 3.50 -0.33
CA PHE A 81 -0.10 3.52 -0.69
C PHE A 81 0.36 4.95 -0.96
N TYR A 82 1.31 5.45 -0.19
CA TYR A 82 1.87 6.79 -0.32
C TYR A 82 3.35 6.81 0.05
N VAL A 83 4.13 7.60 -0.68
CA VAL A 83 5.54 7.88 -0.40
C VAL A 83 5.71 9.39 -0.33
N ALA A 84 6.37 9.85 0.74
CA ALA A 84 6.71 11.25 0.96
C ALA A 84 7.39 11.83 -0.29
N ALA A 85 7.02 13.05 -0.66
CA ALA A 85 7.41 13.66 -1.94
C ALA A 85 8.94 13.71 -2.11
N ASP A 86 9.66 14.03 -1.04
CA ASP A 86 11.12 14.09 -0.96
C ASP A 86 11.80 12.71 -0.91
N HIS A 87 11.04 11.61 -0.82
CA HIS A 87 11.52 10.22 -0.85
C HIS A 87 11.10 9.46 -2.13
N ARG A 88 10.41 10.14 -3.05
CA ARG A 88 10.06 9.55 -4.36
C ARG A 88 11.29 9.38 -5.22
N ARG A 89 11.24 8.42 -6.15
CA ARG A 89 12.32 8.07 -7.09
C ARG A 89 13.63 7.60 -6.45
N GLN A 90 13.61 7.28 -5.15
CA GLN A 90 14.77 6.76 -4.40
C GLN A 90 14.67 5.27 -4.05
N GLY A 91 13.67 4.57 -4.59
CA GLY A 91 13.47 3.14 -4.35
C GLY A 91 12.55 2.79 -3.18
N VAL A 92 12.24 3.72 -2.28
CA VAL A 92 11.37 3.49 -1.09
C VAL A 92 10.04 2.84 -1.45
N GLY A 93 9.33 3.37 -2.46
CA GLY A 93 8.06 2.79 -2.90
C GLY A 93 8.21 1.38 -3.48
N ARG A 94 9.31 1.07 -4.16
CA ARG A 94 9.57 -0.29 -4.65
C ARG A 94 9.76 -1.24 -3.49
N GLU A 95 10.59 -0.86 -2.53
CA GLU A 95 10.92 -1.68 -1.36
C GLU A 95 9.67 -1.98 -0.53
N LEU A 96 8.87 -0.96 -0.22
CA LEU A 96 7.60 -1.11 0.49
C LEU A 96 6.64 -2.04 -0.25
N LEU A 97 6.48 -1.85 -1.56
CA LEU A 97 5.60 -2.70 -2.37
C LEU A 97 6.08 -4.16 -2.39
N THR A 98 7.39 -4.40 -2.50
CA THR A 98 7.95 -5.76 -2.48
C THR A 98 7.63 -6.48 -1.18
N VAL A 99 7.77 -5.81 -0.02
CA VAL A 99 7.44 -6.42 1.28
C VAL A 99 5.94 -6.71 1.38
N ILE A 100 5.08 -5.79 0.91
CA ILE A 100 3.62 -6.02 0.88
C ILE A 100 3.28 -7.23 -0.01
N GLU A 101 3.86 -7.32 -1.20
CA GLU A 101 3.64 -8.42 -2.15
C GLU A 101 4.09 -9.76 -1.57
N GLN A 102 5.24 -9.81 -0.91
CA GLN A 102 5.75 -11.02 -0.26
C GLN A 102 4.83 -11.49 0.87
N ALA A 103 4.37 -10.58 1.72
CA ALA A 103 3.42 -10.92 2.78
C ALA A 103 2.08 -11.42 2.21
N ALA A 104 1.58 -10.73 1.17
CA ALA A 104 0.34 -11.05 0.49
C ALA A 104 0.38 -12.39 -0.24
N ALA A 105 1.51 -12.79 -0.82
CA ALA A 105 1.66 -14.01 -1.63
C ALA A 105 1.41 -15.31 -0.86
N SER A 106 1.44 -15.27 0.47
CA SER A 106 1.07 -16.41 1.33
C SER A 106 -0.43 -16.72 1.31
N TYR A 107 -1.28 -15.79 0.89
CA TYR A 107 -2.73 -15.89 0.99
C TYR A 107 -3.47 -15.52 -0.32
N PHE A 108 -2.99 -14.50 -1.03
CA PHE A 108 -3.57 -14.00 -2.26
C PHE A 108 -2.82 -14.52 -3.50
N ARG A 109 -3.56 -14.75 -4.58
CA ARG A 109 -3.03 -15.12 -5.91
C ARG A 109 -2.84 -13.89 -6.80
N GLU A 110 -3.65 -12.86 -6.61
CA GLU A 110 -3.59 -11.61 -7.36
C GLU A 110 -3.74 -10.41 -6.43
N LEU A 111 -3.09 -9.30 -6.78
CA LEU A 111 -3.33 -8.00 -6.19
C LEU A 111 -3.97 -7.07 -7.20
N TYR A 112 -5.06 -6.43 -6.79
CA TYR A 112 -5.74 -5.36 -7.51
C TYR A 112 -5.41 -4.03 -6.86
N LEU A 113 -5.43 -2.97 -7.67
CA LEU A 113 -5.31 -1.61 -7.17
C LEU A 113 -6.11 -0.64 -8.03
N PHE A 114 -6.31 0.54 -7.47
CA PHE A 114 -6.83 1.68 -8.21
C PHE A 114 -5.89 2.86 -8.06
N THR A 115 -5.69 3.57 -9.16
CA THR A 115 -5.00 4.84 -9.25
C THR A 115 -5.55 5.62 -10.43
N ASP A 116 -5.67 6.93 -10.26
CA ASP A 116 -6.13 7.92 -11.24
C ASP A 116 -5.00 8.87 -11.70
N THR A 117 -3.80 8.74 -11.11
CA THR A 117 -2.63 9.53 -11.53
C THR A 117 -1.74 8.74 -12.49
N LEU A 118 -1.23 9.43 -13.52
CA LEU A 118 -0.30 8.87 -14.49
C LEU A 118 1.01 8.42 -13.82
N GLU A 119 1.51 9.19 -12.85
CA GLU A 119 2.75 8.85 -12.12
C GLU A 119 2.63 7.51 -11.39
N ALA A 120 1.54 7.28 -10.67
CA ALA A 120 1.33 6.03 -9.97
C ALA A 120 1.02 4.86 -10.94
N ALA A 121 0.30 5.10 -12.03
CA ALA A 121 0.11 4.07 -13.06
C ALA A 121 1.45 3.58 -13.64
N GLN A 122 2.32 4.51 -14.04
CA GLN A 122 3.67 4.20 -14.52
C GLN A 122 4.55 3.55 -13.45
N PHE A 123 4.38 3.92 -12.18
CA PHE A 123 5.03 3.23 -11.07
C PHE A 123 4.61 1.76 -11.04
N TYR A 124 3.31 1.45 -10.91
CA TYR A 124 2.85 0.07 -10.80
C TYR A 124 3.16 -0.78 -12.03
N GLN A 125 3.06 -0.20 -13.24
CA GLN A 125 3.42 -0.89 -14.48
C GLN A 125 4.89 -1.33 -14.50
N ARG A 126 5.82 -0.50 -14.02
CA ARG A 126 7.24 -0.88 -13.88
C ARG A 126 7.46 -2.02 -12.89
N GLN A 127 6.53 -2.24 -11.96
CA GLN A 127 6.59 -3.33 -10.98
C GLN A 127 5.84 -4.59 -11.43
N GLY A 128 5.42 -4.64 -12.70
CA GLY A 128 4.76 -5.81 -13.30
C GLY A 128 3.24 -5.83 -13.12
N TYR A 129 2.61 -4.72 -12.72
CA TYR A 129 1.16 -4.61 -12.78
C TYR A 129 0.71 -4.32 -14.21
N VAL A 130 -0.38 -4.94 -14.65
CA VAL A 130 -0.98 -4.72 -15.96
C VAL A 130 -2.26 -3.89 -15.82
N PRO A 131 -2.52 -2.92 -16.72
CA PRO A 131 -3.75 -2.16 -16.70
C PRO A 131 -4.94 -3.06 -17.07
N VAL A 132 -6.10 -2.79 -16.45
CA VAL A 132 -7.36 -3.51 -16.70
C VAL A 132 -8.53 -2.54 -16.75
N SER A 133 -9.60 -2.95 -17.43
CA SER A 133 -10.86 -2.19 -17.48
C SER A 133 -11.91 -2.92 -16.64
N LEU A 134 -11.85 -2.72 -15.33
CA LEU A 134 -12.77 -3.31 -14.35
C LEU A 134 -13.31 -2.21 -13.42
N PRO A 135 -14.54 -2.33 -12.88
CA PRO A 135 -15.06 -1.39 -11.90
C PRO A 135 -14.11 -1.24 -10.70
N ASP A 136 -13.73 -0.01 -10.37
CA ASP A 136 -12.86 0.35 -9.24
C ASP A 136 -11.49 -0.36 -9.20
N VAL A 137 -11.01 -0.87 -10.33
CA VAL A 137 -9.70 -1.52 -10.47
C VAL A 137 -9.04 -1.01 -11.74
N SER A 138 -7.91 -0.33 -11.60
CA SER A 138 -7.15 0.16 -12.76
C SER A 138 -6.03 -0.78 -13.15
N HIS A 139 -5.46 -1.54 -12.19
CA HIS A 139 -4.38 -2.48 -12.47
C HIS A 139 -4.49 -3.74 -11.62
N ARG A 140 -3.89 -4.82 -12.13
CA ARG A 140 -3.71 -6.08 -11.40
C ARG A 140 -2.32 -6.67 -11.56
N LYS A 141 -1.92 -7.55 -10.66
CA LYS A 141 -0.71 -8.36 -10.75
C LYS A 141 -0.96 -9.75 -10.16
N THR A 142 -0.54 -10.80 -10.88
CA THR A 142 -0.46 -12.15 -10.32
C THR A 142 0.75 -12.24 -9.41
N LEU A 143 0.55 -12.73 -8.19
CA LEU A 143 1.62 -13.03 -7.25
C LEU A 143 2.18 -14.42 -7.59
N ALA A 144 3.50 -14.54 -7.70
CA ALA A 144 4.13 -15.85 -7.75
C ALA A 144 3.92 -16.49 -6.37
N GLY A 145 3.18 -17.59 -6.32
CA GLY A 145 3.07 -18.38 -5.09
C GLY A 145 4.46 -18.79 -4.63
N VAL A 146 4.68 -18.88 -3.32
CA VAL A 146 5.87 -19.56 -2.81
C VAL A 146 5.74 -21.01 -3.26
N SER A 147 6.54 -21.41 -4.26
CA SER A 147 6.75 -22.83 -4.54
C SER A 147 7.18 -23.48 -3.23
N SER A 148 6.35 -24.39 -2.74
CA SER A 148 6.64 -25.20 -1.55
C SER A 148 7.92 -26.01 -1.72
#